data_AF-M7NHE6-F1
#
_entry.id   AF-M7NHE6-F1
#
_cell.length_a   1.000
_cell.length_b   1.000
_cell.length_c   1.000
_cell.angle_alpha   90.00
_cell.angle_beta   90.00
_cell.angle_gamma   90.00
#
_symmetry.space_group_name_H-M   'P 1'
#
loop_
_entity.id
_entity.type
_entity.pdbx_description
1 polymer ?
#
loop_
_entity_poly.entity_id
_entity_poly.type
_entity_poly.pdbx_seq_one_letter_code
_entity_poly.pdbx_strand_id
1 'polypeptide(L)'
;MRLRYMMRTILPLLLLFAFFTFAFWACQEPEKQKPSLAAEFPEQTSHDARLNLNNYILYKKLHKWNDNLYFLVMSWGTDSTGGYTILMADSTTGNYVSFAQHHQGGVVQSWINDFDRDSLPEIGIVTRSQNKRQSGQMRLHELSRNYTFETIDMQPLSEQLSADYEGGDIFYPQTGQVVREFRTVGFDSAAQEKIVRRIVYELDNNQLIVTEFENQLDESGDSPSKDEKEIEEQD
;
A
#
# COMPACT_ATOMS: atom_id res chain seq x y z
N MET A 1 3.05 -94.63 49.78
CA MET A 1 4.37 -94.61 50.45
C MET A 1 5.10 -93.35 50.02
N ARG A 2 5.32 -92.43 50.98
CA ARG A 2 6.30 -91.32 51.04
C ARG A 2 6.33 -90.29 49.89
N LEU A 3 5.83 -89.07 50.12
CA LEU A 3 6.54 -87.91 50.70
C LEU A 3 7.43 -87.18 49.68
N ARG A 4 6.88 -86.17 49.02
CA ARG A 4 7.64 -85.00 48.50
C ARG A 4 6.76 -83.76 48.59
N TYR A 5 7.42 -82.61 48.79
CA TYR A 5 6.91 -81.24 48.83
C TYR A 5 6.61 -80.65 50.21
N MET A 6 7.69 -80.32 50.93
CA MET A 6 7.78 -79.08 51.69
C MET A 6 9.08 -78.36 51.28
N MET A 7 9.10 -77.04 51.48
CA MET A 7 10.11 -76.05 51.07
C MET A 7 9.97 -75.51 49.64
N ARG A 8 9.02 -74.58 49.46
CA ARG A 8 9.26 -73.35 48.66
C ARG A 8 8.13 -72.34 48.86
N THR A 9 7.98 -71.89 50.09
CA THR A 9 7.27 -70.66 50.47
C THR A 9 8.27 -69.96 51.38
N ILE A 10 8.92 -68.87 51.01
CA ILE A 10 8.53 -67.48 51.34
C ILE A 10 9.54 -66.57 50.61
N LEU A 11 9.45 -66.38 49.29
CA LEU A 11 10.28 -65.34 48.64
C LEU A 11 9.75 -64.65 47.36
N PRO A 12 8.55 -64.93 46.79
CA PRO A 12 8.06 -64.10 45.70
C PRO A 12 6.93 -63.14 46.09
N LEU A 13 6.55 -63.03 47.37
CA LEU A 13 5.43 -62.15 47.78
C LEU A 13 5.84 -60.71 48.12
N LEU A 14 7.14 -60.42 48.26
CA LEU A 14 7.65 -59.07 48.55
C LEU A 14 8.16 -58.30 47.32
N LEU A 15 8.19 -58.93 46.14
CA LEU A 15 8.60 -58.29 44.89
C LEU A 15 7.42 -57.92 43.97
N LEU A 16 6.18 -58.10 44.43
CA LEU A 16 4.97 -57.69 43.70
C LEU A 16 4.29 -56.43 44.26
N PHE A 17 4.80 -55.88 45.36
CA PHE A 17 4.31 -54.60 45.92
C PHE A 17 5.22 -53.39 45.64
N ALA A 18 6.40 -53.60 45.07
CA ALA A 18 7.33 -52.50 44.72
C ALA A 18 7.20 -52.01 43.26
N PHE A 19 6.41 -52.68 42.42
CA PHE A 19 6.20 -52.28 41.02
C PHE A 19 4.82 -51.69 40.72
N PHE A 20 3.93 -51.59 41.71
CA PHE A 20 2.60 -51.00 41.53
C PHE A 20 2.45 -49.57 42.08
N THR A 21 3.52 -48.97 42.63
CA THR A 21 3.49 -47.61 43.19
C THR A 21 4.27 -46.57 42.38
N PHE A 22 4.90 -46.95 41.26
CA PHE A 22 5.72 -46.05 40.43
C PHE A 22 5.20 -45.82 39.00
N ALA A 23 3.91 -46.06 38.75
CA ALA A 23 3.29 -45.86 37.43
C ALA A 23 2.18 -44.78 37.40
N PHE A 24 2.10 -43.91 38.41
CA PHE A 24 1.15 -42.78 38.45
C PHE A 24 1.83 -41.40 38.52
N TRP A 25 3.01 -41.27 37.93
CA TRP A 25 3.72 -39.97 37.81
C TRP A 25 4.17 -39.67 36.38
N ALA A 26 3.40 -40.11 35.40
CA ALA A 26 3.57 -39.74 34.00
C ALA A 26 2.41 -38.83 33.58
N CYS A 27 2.73 -37.55 33.38
CA CYS A 27 1.92 -36.52 32.75
C CYS A 27 0.49 -36.33 33.31
N GLN A 28 0.38 -35.71 34.49
CA GLN A 28 -0.60 -34.64 34.59
C GLN A 28 -0.05 -33.46 33.81
N GLU A 29 -0.39 -33.39 32.52
CA GLU A 29 -0.30 -32.15 31.78
C GLU A 29 -1.20 -31.16 32.54
N PRO A 30 -0.69 -30.02 33.03
CA PRO A 30 -1.54 -29.05 33.70
C PRO A 30 -2.65 -28.70 32.71
N GLU A 31 -3.90 -28.91 33.13
CA GLU A 31 -5.08 -28.58 32.32
C GLU A 31 -4.92 -27.14 31.88
N LYS A 32 -4.52 -26.93 30.62
CA LYS A 32 -4.47 -25.61 30.02
C LYS A 32 -5.90 -25.13 30.02
N GLN A 33 -6.18 -24.30 31.01
CA GLN A 33 -7.46 -23.65 31.23
C GLN A 33 -7.98 -23.19 29.88
N LYS A 34 -9.08 -23.79 29.42
CA LYS A 34 -9.71 -23.42 28.14
C LYS A 34 -9.89 -21.91 28.17
N PRO A 35 -9.29 -21.14 27.24
CA PRO A 35 -9.42 -19.70 27.26
C PRO A 35 -10.91 -19.37 27.25
N SER A 36 -11.34 -18.65 28.29
CA SER A 36 -12.71 -18.13 28.36
C SER A 36 -12.89 -17.15 27.21
N LEU A 37 -13.99 -17.25 26.47
CA LEU A 37 -14.35 -16.29 25.43
C LEU A 37 -14.44 -14.84 25.98
N ALA A 38 -14.62 -14.68 27.29
CA ALA A 38 -14.64 -13.39 27.97
C ALA A 38 -13.25 -12.85 28.36
N ALA A 39 -12.18 -13.63 28.18
CA ALA A 39 -10.80 -13.23 28.50
C ALA A 39 -10.00 -12.74 27.27
N GLU A 40 -10.54 -12.91 26.06
CA GLU A 40 -9.83 -12.57 24.81
C GLU A 40 -9.95 -11.10 24.38
N PHE A 41 -10.86 -10.35 24.99
CA PHE A 41 -10.92 -8.90 24.86
C PHE A 41 -10.91 -8.30 26.25
N PRO A 42 -9.74 -7.89 26.80
CA PRO A 42 -9.77 -7.06 27.99
C PRO A 42 -10.67 -5.87 27.68
N GLU A 43 -11.68 -5.68 28.54
CA GLU A 43 -12.48 -4.47 28.58
C GLU A 43 -11.52 -3.29 28.42
N GLN A 44 -11.76 -2.45 27.41
CA GLN A 44 -10.83 -1.46 26.88
C GLN A 44 -10.38 -0.51 28.01
N THR A 45 -9.36 -0.92 28.78
CA THR A 45 -8.81 -0.14 29.87
C THR A 45 -8.05 0.99 29.21
N SER A 46 -8.72 2.14 29.18
CA SER A 46 -8.18 3.49 29.18
C SER A 46 -6.68 3.59 28.87
N HIS A 47 -6.40 4.12 27.68
CA HIS A 47 -5.21 4.93 27.42
C HIS A 47 -3.86 4.24 27.73
N ASP A 48 -3.46 3.27 26.92
CA ASP A 48 -2.05 2.95 26.80
C ASP A 48 -1.35 4.13 26.08
N ALA A 49 -0.89 5.12 26.86
CA ALA A 49 -0.22 6.32 26.37
C ALA A 49 1.08 6.03 25.57
N ARG A 50 1.50 4.76 25.51
CA ARG A 50 2.66 4.29 24.74
C ARG A 50 2.37 4.04 23.26
N LEU A 51 1.11 3.82 22.88
CA LEU A 51 0.69 3.57 21.51
C LEU A 51 -0.42 4.55 21.13
N ASN A 52 -0.05 5.82 21.00
CA ASN A 52 -0.91 6.75 20.26
C ASN A 52 -0.84 6.39 18.77
N LEU A 53 -1.74 5.52 18.32
CA LEU A 53 -1.83 5.07 16.93
C LEU A 53 -1.97 6.23 15.93
N ASN A 54 -2.49 7.38 16.36
CA ASN A 54 -2.54 8.57 15.50
C ASN A 54 -1.14 9.06 15.11
N ASN A 55 -0.10 8.79 15.91
CA ASN A 55 1.29 9.10 15.56
C ASN A 55 1.82 8.22 14.42
N TYR A 56 1.16 7.10 14.14
CA TYR A 56 1.56 6.15 13.10
C TYR A 56 0.65 6.19 11.89
N ILE A 57 -0.50 6.89 11.94
CA ILE A 57 -1.34 7.14 10.77
C ILE A 57 -0.74 8.35 10.04
N LEU A 58 -0.14 8.08 8.89
CA LEU A 58 0.56 9.08 8.09
C LEU A 58 -0.34 9.73 7.03
N TYR A 59 -1.39 9.02 6.63
CA TYR A 59 -2.32 9.48 5.62
C TYR A 59 -3.73 8.98 5.94
N LYS A 60 -4.72 9.84 5.77
CA LYS A 60 -6.14 9.48 5.88
C LYS A 60 -6.97 10.35 4.95
N LYS A 61 -7.70 9.74 4.02
CA LYS A 61 -8.61 10.45 3.11
C LYS A 61 -9.87 9.63 2.84
N LEU A 62 -11.02 10.25 3.03
CA LEU A 62 -12.32 9.70 2.65
C LEU A 62 -12.65 10.17 1.23
N HIS A 63 -13.03 9.23 0.38
CA HIS A 63 -13.54 9.44 -0.96
C HIS A 63 -15.00 9.01 -1.03
N LYS A 64 -15.79 9.77 -1.77
CA LYS A 64 -17.18 9.46 -2.08
C LYS A 64 -17.27 9.19 -3.58
N TRP A 65 -17.74 8.01 -3.96
CA TRP A 65 -18.02 7.69 -5.36
C TRP A 65 -19.42 8.15 -5.76
N ASN A 66 -20.40 7.79 -4.94
CA ASN A 66 -21.79 8.24 -5.06
C ASN A 66 -22.41 8.35 -3.65
N ASP A 67 -23.72 8.58 -3.55
CA ASP A 67 -24.40 8.78 -2.26
C ASP A 67 -24.35 7.57 -1.32
N ASN A 68 -24.02 6.39 -1.82
CA ASN A 68 -24.06 5.15 -1.04
C ASN A 68 -22.72 4.38 -1.03
N LEU A 69 -21.75 4.75 -1.89
CA LEU A 69 -20.47 4.07 -2.01
C LEU A 69 -19.31 4.99 -1.60
N TYR A 70 -18.59 4.59 -0.56
CA TYR A 70 -17.52 5.36 0.08
C TYR A 70 -16.25 4.52 0.23
N PHE A 71 -15.10 5.20 0.17
CA PHE A 71 -13.79 4.59 0.34
C PHE A 71 -12.95 5.41 1.32
N LEU A 72 -12.47 4.79 2.39
CA LEU A 72 -11.51 5.39 3.30
C LEU A 72 -10.13 4.81 3.02
N VAL A 73 -9.22 5.65 2.55
CA VAL A 73 -7.80 5.33 2.40
C VAL A 73 -7.08 5.73 3.68
N MET A 74 -6.36 4.80 4.29
CA MET A 74 -5.51 5.06 5.45
C MET A 74 -4.13 4.44 5.25
N SER A 75 -3.07 5.18 5.56
CA SER A 75 -1.69 4.68 5.56
C SER A 75 -1.09 4.75 6.95
N TRP A 76 -0.25 3.78 7.28
CA TRP A 76 0.54 3.76 8.50
C TRP A 76 1.99 3.32 8.26
N GLY A 77 2.84 3.54 9.26
CA GLY A 77 4.24 3.12 9.25
C GLY A 77 5.19 4.30 9.37
N THR A 78 6.14 4.38 8.45
CA THR A 78 7.13 5.47 8.35
C THR A 78 7.03 6.15 6.99
N ASP A 79 7.69 7.28 6.82
CA ASP A 79 7.73 7.99 5.54
C ASP A 79 8.49 7.23 4.44
N SER A 80 9.21 6.15 4.78
CA SER A 80 9.98 5.32 3.83
C SER A 80 9.37 3.95 3.55
N THR A 81 8.57 3.41 4.46
CA THR A 81 7.98 2.08 4.34
C THR A 81 6.76 1.99 5.23
N GLY A 82 5.72 1.34 4.74
CA GLY A 82 4.51 1.16 5.50
C GLY A 82 3.50 0.23 4.84
N GLY A 83 2.26 0.37 5.28
CA GLY A 83 1.11 -0.22 4.63
C GLY A 83 0.04 0.85 4.45
N TYR A 84 -0.84 0.63 3.49
CA TYR A 84 -2.13 1.31 3.45
C TYR A 84 -3.25 0.30 3.36
N THR A 85 -4.44 0.76 3.74
CA THR A 85 -5.69 0.04 3.57
C THR A 85 -6.71 0.94 2.87
N ILE A 86 -7.54 0.30 2.07
CA ILE A 86 -8.74 0.88 1.47
C ILE A 86 -9.92 0.19 2.14
N LEU A 87 -10.74 0.94 2.86
CA LEU A 87 -11.97 0.45 3.47
C LEU A 87 -13.14 0.95 2.63
N MET A 88 -13.90 0.02 2.06
CA MET A 88 -15.07 0.30 1.24
C MET A 88 -16.34 0.11 2.08
N ALA A 89 -17.29 1.03 1.95
CA ALA A 89 -18.64 0.91 2.48
C ALA A 89 -19.68 1.18 1.40
N ASP A 90 -20.53 0.20 1.11
CA ASP A 90 -21.71 0.32 0.26
C ASP A 90 -22.98 0.18 1.11
N SER A 91 -23.62 1.31 1.40
CA SER A 91 -24.84 1.34 2.21
C SER A 91 -26.08 0.82 1.48
N THR A 92 -26.04 0.70 0.14
CA THR A 92 -27.17 0.16 -0.63
C THR A 92 -27.30 -1.34 -0.42
N THR A 93 -26.16 -2.03 -0.45
CA THR A 93 -26.09 -3.49 -0.36
C THR A 93 -25.71 -3.99 1.03
N GLY A 94 -25.24 -3.09 1.91
CA GLY A 94 -24.70 -3.46 3.22
C GLY A 94 -23.35 -4.18 3.12
N ASN A 95 -22.63 -3.99 2.01
CA ASN A 95 -21.33 -4.60 1.79
C ASN A 95 -20.21 -3.70 2.33
N TYR A 96 -19.33 -4.30 3.12
CA TYR A 96 -18.16 -3.64 3.69
C TYR A 96 -16.95 -4.52 3.41
N VAL A 97 -16.03 -4.04 2.59
CA VAL A 97 -14.82 -4.78 2.25
C VAL A 97 -13.58 -3.95 2.54
N SER A 98 -12.46 -4.62 2.73
CA SER A 98 -11.18 -3.97 2.94
C SER A 98 -10.11 -4.60 2.07
N PHE A 99 -9.20 -3.77 1.59
CA PHE A 99 -7.98 -4.16 0.90
C PHE A 99 -6.79 -3.55 1.62
N ALA A 100 -5.65 -4.24 1.64
CA ALA A 100 -4.43 -3.73 2.25
C ALA A 100 -3.23 -4.09 1.40
N GLN A 101 -2.26 -3.17 1.32
CA GLN A 101 -1.02 -3.39 0.59
C GLN A 101 0.16 -2.73 1.28
N HIS A 102 1.34 -3.33 1.13
CA HIS A 102 2.61 -2.74 1.52
C HIS A 102 3.10 -1.74 0.48
N HIS A 103 3.86 -0.75 0.94
CA HIS A 103 4.45 0.24 0.06
C HIS A 103 5.81 0.73 0.53
N GLN A 104 6.57 1.27 -0.44
CA GLN A 104 7.80 2.01 -0.21
C GLN A 104 7.52 3.50 -0.44
N GLY A 105 8.17 4.34 0.36
CA GLY A 105 7.82 5.75 0.47
C GLY A 105 6.63 6.00 1.39
N GLY A 106 6.19 7.25 1.46
CA GLY A 106 5.01 7.66 2.20
C GLY A 106 3.86 7.87 1.23
N VAL A 107 2.64 7.49 1.60
CA VAL A 107 1.44 7.84 0.82
C VAL A 107 1.25 9.36 0.88
N VAL A 108 1.37 10.02 -0.26
CA VAL A 108 1.27 11.49 -0.37
C VAL A 108 -0.08 11.92 -0.94
N GLN A 109 -0.74 11.07 -1.70
CA GLN A 109 -2.00 11.41 -2.36
C GLN A 109 -2.83 10.16 -2.67
N SER A 110 -4.13 10.37 -2.72
CA SER A 110 -5.08 9.43 -3.30
C SER A 110 -6.24 10.18 -3.97
N TRP A 111 -6.86 9.53 -4.94
CA TRP A 111 -8.03 9.98 -5.68
C TRP A 111 -8.88 8.78 -6.10
N ILE A 112 -10.10 9.08 -6.55
CA ILE A 112 -11.04 8.12 -7.09
C ILE A 112 -11.53 8.64 -8.44
N ASN A 113 -11.47 7.82 -9.47
CA ASN A 113 -11.86 8.14 -10.85
C ASN A 113 -12.44 6.89 -11.51
N ASP A 114 -13.05 7.07 -12.68
CA ASP A 114 -13.39 6.00 -13.64
C ASP A 114 -12.62 6.34 -14.92
N PHE A 115 -11.44 5.72 -15.07
CA PHE A 115 -10.46 6.03 -16.10
C PHE A 115 -10.81 5.38 -17.44
N ASP A 116 -11.33 4.15 -17.43
CA ASP A 116 -11.68 3.39 -18.63
C ASP A 116 -13.18 3.45 -19.00
N ARG A 117 -13.99 4.17 -18.21
CA ARG A 117 -15.41 4.49 -18.44
C ARG A 117 -16.33 3.28 -18.32
N ASP A 118 -15.98 2.33 -17.47
CA ASP A 118 -16.78 1.14 -17.23
C ASP A 118 -17.76 1.28 -16.03
N SER A 119 -17.73 2.46 -15.39
CA SER A 119 -18.52 2.87 -14.20
C SER A 119 -18.12 2.18 -12.90
N LEU A 120 -17.00 1.45 -12.87
CA LEU A 120 -16.36 1.00 -11.65
C LEU A 120 -15.36 2.07 -11.17
N PRO A 121 -15.12 2.17 -9.85
CA PRO A 121 -14.15 3.11 -9.34
C PRO A 121 -12.74 2.52 -9.31
N GLU A 122 -11.78 3.27 -9.84
CA GLU A 122 -10.35 3.09 -9.57
C GLU A 122 -9.86 4.07 -8.51
N ILE A 123 -9.25 3.52 -7.46
CA ILE A 123 -8.62 4.28 -6.40
C ILE A 123 -7.13 4.39 -6.72
N GLY A 124 -6.69 5.60 -7.07
CA GLY A 124 -5.28 5.90 -7.24
C GLY A 124 -4.60 6.14 -5.90
N ILE A 125 -3.46 5.48 -5.66
CA ILE A 125 -2.61 5.66 -4.48
C ILE A 125 -1.22 6.08 -4.95
N VAL A 126 -0.76 7.25 -4.51
CA VAL A 126 0.58 7.76 -4.80
C VAL A 126 1.44 7.68 -3.57
N THR A 127 2.61 7.08 -3.76
CA THR A 127 3.67 7.03 -2.77
C THR A 127 4.88 7.79 -3.26
N ARG A 128 5.63 8.40 -2.33
CA ARG A 128 6.85 9.15 -2.65
C ARG A 128 7.97 8.75 -1.72
N SER A 129 9.14 8.48 -2.29
CA SER A 129 10.34 8.20 -1.52
C SER A 129 10.87 9.46 -0.82
N GLN A 130 11.52 9.26 0.33
CA GLN A 130 12.14 10.34 1.11
C GLN A 130 13.62 10.57 0.77
N ASN A 131 14.11 9.92 -0.28
CA ASN A 131 15.47 10.17 -0.76
C ASN A 131 15.53 11.54 -1.47
N LYS A 132 16.75 12.01 -1.79
CA LYS A 132 16.94 13.29 -2.48
C LYS A 132 16.26 13.36 -3.85
N ARG A 133 16.11 12.22 -4.52
CA ARG A 133 15.43 12.13 -5.82
C ARG A 133 13.92 12.23 -5.69
N GLN A 134 13.34 11.95 -4.52
CA GLN A 134 11.90 12.02 -4.28
C GLN A 134 11.07 11.27 -5.33
N SER A 135 11.57 10.10 -5.76
CA SER A 135 10.91 9.27 -6.76
C SER A 135 9.52 8.85 -6.28
N GLY A 136 8.52 8.98 -7.14
CA GLY A 136 7.15 8.56 -6.85
C GLY A 136 6.77 7.25 -7.54
N GLN A 137 5.83 6.55 -6.93
CA GLN A 137 5.14 5.40 -7.52
C GLN A 137 3.64 5.60 -7.37
N MET A 138 2.88 5.12 -8.34
CA MET A 138 1.43 5.08 -8.28
C MET A 138 0.94 3.65 -8.51
N ARG A 139 -0.13 3.27 -7.84
CA ARG A 139 -0.96 2.12 -8.18
C ARG A 139 -2.41 2.55 -8.31
N LEU A 140 -3.15 1.89 -9.19
CA LEU A 140 -4.60 1.94 -9.18
C LEU A 140 -5.14 0.66 -8.52
N HIS A 141 -6.22 0.80 -7.78
CA HIS A 141 -7.01 -0.32 -7.27
C HIS A 141 -8.43 -0.20 -7.81
N GLU A 142 -8.78 -1.07 -8.74
CA GLU A 142 -10.11 -1.13 -9.32
C GLU A 142 -11.01 -1.98 -8.44
N LEU A 143 -12.22 -1.50 -8.15
CA LEU A 143 -13.24 -2.30 -7.48
C LEU A 143 -14.09 -3.04 -8.52
N SER A 144 -13.93 -4.36 -8.60
CA SER A 144 -14.75 -5.19 -9.48
C SER A 144 -16.23 -5.21 -9.03
N ARG A 145 -17.12 -5.65 -9.94
CA ARG A 145 -18.55 -5.87 -9.65
C ARG A 145 -18.81 -6.87 -8.52
N ASN A 146 -17.85 -7.72 -8.19
CA ASN A 146 -17.94 -8.70 -7.10
C ASN A 146 -17.32 -8.19 -5.80
N TYR A 147 -17.06 -6.88 -5.69
CA TYR A 147 -16.43 -6.24 -4.53
C TYR A 147 -15.02 -6.77 -4.20
N THR A 148 -14.30 -7.21 -5.23
CA THR A 148 -12.87 -7.56 -5.12
C THR A 148 -12.02 -6.44 -5.68
N PHE A 149 -10.87 -6.20 -5.07
CA PHE A 149 -9.92 -5.22 -5.59
C PHE A 149 -8.91 -5.89 -6.51
N GLU A 150 -8.78 -5.35 -7.71
CA GLU A 150 -7.69 -5.66 -8.64
C GLU A 150 -6.66 -4.54 -8.59
N THR A 151 -5.37 -4.89 -8.62
CA THR A 151 -4.29 -3.90 -8.55
C THR A 151 -3.63 -3.76 -9.91
N ILE A 152 -3.55 -2.51 -10.37
CA ILE A 152 -2.91 -2.14 -11.63
C ILE A 152 -1.67 -1.34 -11.28
N ASP A 153 -0.51 -1.98 -11.46
CA ASP A 153 0.78 -1.36 -11.24
C ASP A 153 1.21 -0.53 -12.46
N MET A 154 1.93 0.55 -12.19
CA MET A 154 2.61 1.27 -13.24
C MET A 154 3.70 0.44 -13.90
N GLN A 155 3.78 0.55 -15.22
CA GLN A 155 4.94 0.04 -15.94
C GLN A 155 6.19 0.87 -15.63
N PRO A 156 7.38 0.26 -15.60
CA PRO A 156 8.64 0.99 -15.52
C PRO A 156 8.75 2.02 -16.66
N LEU A 157 9.48 3.11 -16.42
CA LEU A 157 9.85 4.03 -17.49
C LEU A 157 10.66 3.27 -18.56
N SER A 158 10.41 3.56 -19.84
CA SER A 158 11.23 3.02 -20.93
C SER A 158 12.67 3.50 -20.82
N GLU A 159 13.59 2.85 -21.53
CA GLU A 159 15.00 3.26 -21.56
C GLU A 159 15.16 4.72 -22.01
N GLN A 160 14.38 5.14 -23.01
CA GLN A 160 14.32 6.52 -23.47
C GLN A 160 13.81 7.49 -22.38
N LEU A 161 12.74 7.13 -21.66
CA LEU A 161 12.13 7.98 -20.66
C LEU A 161 12.92 8.05 -19.35
N SER A 162 13.76 7.03 -19.09
CA SER A 162 14.59 6.94 -17.88
C SER A 162 15.99 7.51 -18.05
N ALA A 163 16.43 7.79 -19.29
CA ALA A 163 17.80 8.22 -19.60
C ALA A 163 18.26 9.48 -18.83
N ASP A 164 17.35 10.41 -18.58
CA ASP A 164 17.60 11.68 -17.90
C ASP A 164 16.67 11.88 -16.67
N TYR A 165 16.09 10.81 -16.13
CA TYR A 165 15.17 10.89 -14.99
C TYR A 165 15.87 11.27 -13.68
N GLU A 166 15.39 12.31 -13.00
CA GLU A 166 15.89 12.76 -11.68
C GLU A 166 14.83 12.74 -10.56
N GLY A 167 13.64 12.20 -10.83
CA GLY A 167 12.58 12.04 -9.84
C GLY A 167 11.75 13.30 -9.62
N GLY A 168 11.31 13.53 -8.39
CA GLY A 168 10.34 14.58 -8.06
C GLY A 168 8.96 14.32 -8.66
N ASP A 169 8.57 13.04 -8.80
CA ASP A 169 7.36 12.67 -9.51
C ASP A 169 6.10 13.23 -8.86
N ILE A 170 5.22 13.74 -9.71
CA ILE A 170 3.86 14.16 -9.38
C ILE A 170 2.93 13.39 -10.29
N PHE A 171 1.83 12.91 -9.72
CA PHE A 171 0.80 12.18 -10.44
C PHE A 171 -0.54 12.87 -10.19
N TYR A 172 -1.36 13.01 -11.22
CA TYR A 172 -2.68 13.58 -11.07
C TYR A 172 -3.66 13.06 -12.13
N PRO A 173 -4.95 12.92 -11.80
CA PRO A 173 -5.97 12.56 -12.77
C PRO A 173 -6.29 13.75 -13.69
N GLN A 174 -6.48 13.48 -14.98
CA GLN A 174 -6.95 14.44 -15.98
C GLN A 174 -7.87 13.73 -16.99
N THR A 175 -9.18 14.00 -16.94
CA THR A 175 -10.18 13.57 -17.96
C THR A 175 -10.03 12.10 -18.44
N GLY A 176 -10.13 11.13 -17.53
CA GLY A 176 -10.00 9.70 -17.90
C GLY A 176 -8.56 9.23 -18.14
N GLN A 177 -7.58 10.09 -17.85
CA GLN A 177 -6.16 9.79 -17.96
C GLN A 177 -5.46 10.05 -16.63
N VAL A 178 -4.32 9.39 -16.44
CA VAL A 178 -3.36 9.76 -15.38
C VAL A 178 -2.22 10.51 -16.04
N VAL A 179 -1.87 11.66 -15.49
CA VAL A 179 -0.67 12.38 -15.90
C VAL A 179 0.41 12.21 -14.85
N ARG A 180 1.64 11.94 -15.31
CA ARG A 180 2.85 11.96 -14.51
C ARG A 180 3.75 13.07 -15.01
N GLU A 181 4.28 13.85 -14.09
CA GLU A 181 5.35 14.80 -14.34
C GLU A 181 6.55 14.47 -13.46
N PHE A 182 7.76 14.63 -13.99
CA PHE A 182 8.99 14.45 -13.23
C PHE A 182 10.13 15.32 -13.78
N ARG A 183 11.11 15.57 -12.92
CA ARG A 183 12.30 16.36 -13.24
C ARG A 183 13.26 15.56 -14.09
N THR A 184 13.90 16.23 -15.05
CA THR A 184 15.01 15.65 -15.82
C THR A 184 16.36 16.27 -15.43
N VAL A 185 17.46 15.71 -15.94
CA VAL A 185 18.83 16.17 -15.68
C VAL A 185 18.96 17.67 -16.03
N GLY A 186 19.53 18.43 -15.10
CA GLY A 186 19.71 19.88 -15.24
C GLY A 186 18.62 20.72 -14.56
N PHE A 187 17.59 20.09 -13.97
CA PHE A 187 16.53 20.79 -13.25
C PHE A 187 17.10 21.68 -12.13
N ASP A 188 16.85 22.99 -12.22
CA ASP A 188 17.14 23.97 -11.17
C ASP A 188 15.83 24.45 -10.51
N SER A 189 15.69 24.13 -9.22
CA SER A 189 14.53 24.53 -8.41
C SER A 189 14.37 26.05 -8.25
N ALA A 190 15.46 26.82 -8.41
CA ALA A 190 15.44 28.28 -8.29
C ALA A 190 15.02 28.95 -9.61
N ALA A 191 15.38 28.36 -10.75
CA ALA A 191 15.01 28.86 -12.07
C ALA A 191 13.55 28.53 -12.46
N GLN A 192 12.94 27.50 -11.85
CA GLN A 192 11.61 26.97 -12.24
C GLN A 192 11.48 26.63 -13.74
N GLU A 193 12.57 26.62 -14.50
CA GLU A 193 12.53 26.48 -15.95
C GLU A 193 12.62 25.00 -16.39
N LYS A 194 11.56 24.56 -17.09
CA LYS A 194 11.58 23.83 -18.39
C LYS A 194 12.41 22.54 -18.50
N ILE A 195 12.60 21.83 -17.39
CA ILE A 195 13.27 20.51 -17.35
C ILE A 195 12.35 19.52 -16.61
N VAL A 196 11.09 19.48 -17.06
CA VAL A 196 10.05 18.57 -16.57
C VAL A 196 9.53 17.77 -17.77
N ARG A 197 9.52 16.44 -17.63
CA ARG A 197 8.91 15.55 -18.61
C ARG A 197 7.50 15.21 -18.15
N ARG A 198 6.56 15.29 -19.09
CA ARG A 198 5.16 14.90 -18.90
C ARG A 198 4.90 13.58 -19.63
N ILE A 199 4.23 12.64 -18.96
CA ILE A 199 3.74 11.38 -19.53
C ILE A 199 2.26 11.28 -19.24
N VAL A 200 1.48 10.94 -20.26
CA VAL A 200 0.06 10.64 -20.15
C VAL A 200 -0.15 9.13 -20.24
N TYR A 201 -0.92 8.59 -19.29
CA TYR A 201 -1.33 7.20 -19.24
C TYR A 201 -2.85 7.11 -19.44
N GLU A 202 -3.26 6.19 -20.29
CA GLU A 202 -4.65 5.73 -20.39
C GLU A 202 -4.78 4.35 -19.77
N LEU A 203 -5.93 4.09 -19.16
CA LEU A 203 -6.28 2.76 -18.69
C LEU A 203 -6.97 2.01 -19.83
N ASP A 204 -6.41 0.88 -20.24
CA ASP A 204 -7.00 -0.03 -21.22
C ASP A 204 -6.78 -1.47 -20.77
N ASN A 205 -7.85 -2.25 -20.71
CA ASN A 205 -7.82 -3.67 -20.30
C ASN A 205 -7.02 -3.90 -18.99
N ASN A 206 -7.28 -3.10 -17.96
CA ASN A 206 -6.61 -3.15 -16.66
C ASN A 206 -5.09 -2.96 -16.75
N GLN A 207 -4.63 -2.20 -17.75
CA GLN A 207 -3.23 -1.81 -17.91
C GLN A 207 -3.10 -0.32 -18.21
N LEU A 208 -2.10 0.31 -17.57
CA LEU A 208 -1.74 1.69 -17.86
C LEU A 208 -0.82 1.73 -19.08
N ILE A 209 -1.32 2.30 -20.17
CA ILE A 209 -0.59 2.45 -21.44
C ILE A 209 -0.14 3.90 -21.58
N VAL A 210 1.14 4.10 -21.93
CA VAL A 210 1.65 5.44 -22.26
C VAL A 210 1.13 5.83 -23.64
N THR A 211 0.38 6.93 -23.72
CA THR A 211 -0.21 7.43 -24.97
C THR A 211 0.48 8.68 -25.49
N GLU A 212 1.04 9.49 -24.60
CA GLU A 212 1.75 10.72 -24.93
C GLU A 212 2.94 10.93 -23.99
N PHE A 213 4.00 11.51 -24.53
CA PHE A 213 5.05 12.12 -23.72
C PHE A 213 5.56 13.39 -24.41
N GLU A 214 5.76 14.45 -23.62
CA GLU A 214 6.22 15.74 -24.10
C GLU A 214 7.41 16.20 -23.26
N ASN A 215 8.42 16.76 -23.93
CA ASN A 215 9.39 17.62 -23.27
C ASN A 215 8.79 19.03 -23.30
N GLN A 216 8.29 19.55 -22.17
CA GLN A 216 7.83 20.93 -22.14
C GLN A 216 9.03 21.87 -22.22
N LEU A 217 9.33 22.32 -23.43
CA LEU A 217 10.22 23.41 -23.75
C LEU A 217 9.32 24.63 -24.05
N ASP A 218 9.13 25.59 -23.13
CA ASP A 218 8.44 26.82 -23.57
C ASP A 218 9.38 27.62 -24.48
N GLU A 219 9.04 27.67 -25.76
CA GLU A 219 9.25 28.85 -26.58
C GLU A 219 8.24 29.92 -26.17
N SER A 220 8.61 30.76 -25.20
CA SER A 220 7.92 32.05 -25.02
C SER A 220 8.92 33.14 -24.67
N GLY A 221 9.42 33.77 -25.73
CA GLY A 221 9.96 35.11 -25.71
C GLY A 221 9.29 35.89 -26.83
N ASP A 222 8.12 36.46 -26.54
CA ASP A 222 7.61 37.58 -27.34
C ASP A 222 8.43 38.83 -27.02
N SER A 223 8.59 39.68 -28.06
CA SER A 223 8.81 41.14 -28.07
C SER A 223 10.13 41.63 -28.71
N PRO A 224 10.19 42.82 -29.35
CA PRO A 224 9.13 43.72 -29.83
C PRO A 224 9.28 44.15 -31.32
N SER A 225 8.29 44.87 -31.83
CA SER A 225 8.40 45.71 -33.03
C SER A 225 9.23 46.99 -32.78
N LYS A 226 9.79 47.55 -33.87
CA LYS A 226 10.73 48.70 -34.05
C LYS A 226 12.18 48.23 -34.26
N ASP A 227 12.87 48.57 -35.34
CA ASP A 227 13.04 49.90 -35.96
C ASP A 227 12.72 49.90 -37.46
N GLU A 228 11.98 50.86 -38.00
CA GLU A 228 12.35 52.25 -38.32
C GLU A 228 13.24 52.41 -39.57
N LYS A 229 12.78 53.31 -40.42
CA LYS A 229 13.31 53.72 -41.74
C LYS A 229 14.80 54.02 -41.72
N GLU A 230 15.46 53.68 -42.83
CA GLU A 230 16.50 54.55 -43.40
C GLU A 230 16.21 54.75 -44.90
N ILE A 231 16.10 56.01 -45.27
CA ILE A 231 16.08 56.57 -46.63
C ILE A 231 17.50 57.11 -46.88
N GLU A 232 17.91 57.21 -48.16
CA GLU A 232 19.14 57.82 -48.74
C GLU A 232 20.32 56.85 -48.94
N GLU A 233 21.09 56.84 -50.04
CA GLU A 233 21.10 57.49 -51.37
C GLU A 233 22.29 56.84 -52.16
N GLN A 234 22.33 57.02 -53.50
CA GLN A 234 23.48 56.82 -54.44
C GLN A 234 23.76 55.36 -54.88
N ASP A 235 23.76 54.95 -56.16
CA ASP A 235 23.95 55.62 -57.46
C ASP A 235 22.97 55.12 -58.55
#